data_AF-A0A3M9XIT0-F1
#
_entry.id   AF-A0A3M9XIT0-F1
#
_cell.length_a   1.000
_cell.length_b   1.000
_cell.length_c   1.000
_cell.angle_alpha   90.00
_cell.angle_beta   90.00
_cell.angle_gamma   90.00
#
_symmetry.space_group_name_H-M   'P 1'
#
loop_
_entity.id
_entity.type
_entity.pdbx_description
1 polymer ?
#
loop_
_entity_poly.entity_id
_entity_poly.type
_entity_poly.pdbx_seq_one_letter_code
_entity_poly.pdbx_strand_id
1 'polypeptide(L)' 'MSTNDRNDSETQICFEGPGVADATTLAIKGIKPELINRPEKILQLMDVLDLPKGTKARVMYTTTDVIVR' A
#
# COMPACT_ATOMS: atom_id res chain seq x y z
N MET A 1 -24.21 18.97 -12.86
CA MET A 1 -24.20 18.17 -11.62
C MET A 1 -23.43 16.90 -11.93
N SER A 2 -22.16 16.84 -11.53
CA SER A 2 -21.34 15.63 -11.67
C SER A 2 -20.66 15.41 -10.33
N THR A 3 -21.34 14.69 -9.43
CA THR A 3 -20.74 14.18 -8.20
C THR A 3 -19.82 13.04 -8.61
N ASN A 4 -18.57 13.40 -8.89
CA ASN A 4 -17.50 12.43 -9.07
C ASN A 4 -17.15 11.92 -7.66
N ASP A 5 -17.97 11.01 -7.14
CA ASP A 5 -17.73 10.25 -5.92
C ASP A 5 -16.52 9.34 -6.18
N ARG A 6 -15.32 9.95 -6.12
CA ARG A 6 -14.09 9.19 -5.97
C ARG A 6 -14.20 8.54 -4.60
N ASN A 7 -14.61 7.28 -4.60
CA ASN A 7 -14.34 6.38 -3.50
C ASN A 7 -12.81 6.30 -3.38
N ASP A 8 -12.23 7.21 -2.59
CA ASP A 8 -10.80 7.32 -2.31
C ASP A 8 -10.43 6.20 -1.35
N SER A 9 -10.49 4.95 -1.85
CA SER A 9 -9.96 3.80 -1.14
C SER A 9 -8.45 3.90 -1.16
N GLU A 10 -7.85 4.30 -0.03
CA GLU A 10 -6.41 4.31 0.13
C GLU A 10 -5.93 2.92 0.55
N THR A 11 -4.97 2.38 -0.20
CA THR A 11 -4.28 1.13 0.18
C THR A 11 -2.86 1.47 0.58
N GLN A 12 -2.46 1.05 1.77
CA GLN A 12 -1.11 1.26 2.28
C GLN A 12 -0.37 -0.08 2.27
N ILE A 13 0.90 -0.09 1.84
CA ILE A 13 1.76 -1.26 1.92
C ILE A 13 2.96 -0.90 2.79
N CYS A 14 3.10 -1.57 3.92
CA CYS A 14 4.22 -1.41 4.83
C CYS A 14 5.26 -2.49 4.57
N PHE A 15 6.52 -2.09 4.42
CA PHE A 15 7.66 -2.99 4.27
C PHE A 15 8.53 -2.97 5.52
N GLU A 16 8.81 -4.16 6.07
CA GLU A 16 9.62 -4.35 7.28
C GLU A 16 10.70 -5.40 7.00
N GLY A 17 11.98 -5.06 7.16
CA GLY A 17 13.07 -5.99 6.82
C GLY A 17 14.46 -5.51 7.22
N PRO A 18 15.45 -6.43 7.20
CA PRO A 18 16.84 -6.09 7.50
C PRO A 18 17.38 -5.17 6.39
N GLY A 19 17.73 -3.93 6.73
CA GLY A 19 18.19 -2.91 5.78
C GLY A 19 17.12 -1.88 5.39
N VAL A 20 15.89 -2.06 5.85
CA VAL A 20 14.85 -1.01 5.79
C VAL A 20 14.97 -0.22 7.09
N ALA A 21 15.72 0.89 7.07
CA ALA A 21 15.80 1.80 8.20
C ALA A 21 14.44 2.51 8.33
N ASP A 22 13.69 2.17 9.36
CA ASP A 22 12.28 2.54 9.61
C ASP A 22 11.28 1.93 8.61
N ALA A 23 10.18 1.37 9.15
CA ALA A 23 9.15 0.69 8.35
C ALA A 23 8.69 1.58 7.18
N THR A 24 9.09 1.21 5.96
CA THR A 24 8.80 2.02 4.77
C THR A 24 7.35 1.79 4.39
N THR A 25 6.54 2.84 4.48
CA THR A 25 5.11 2.80 4.16
C THR A 25 4.87 3.43 2.80
N LEU A 26 4.36 2.65 1.85
CA LEU A 26 3.95 3.10 0.54
C LEU A 26 2.42 3.25 0.51
N ALA A 27 1.94 4.49 0.45
CA ALA A 27 0.52 4.78 0.25
C ALA A 27 0.20 4.83 -1.26
N ILE A 28 -0.73 3.98 -1.69
CA ILE A 28 -1.18 3.90 -3.07
C ILE A 28 -2.65 4.36 -3.13
N LYS A 29 -2.89 5.45 -3.86
CA LYS A 29 -4.24 6.00 -4.10
C LYS A 29 -4.75 5.62 -5.47
N GLY A 30 -6.05 5.33 -5.57
CA GLY A 30 -6.75 5.11 -6.85
C GLY A 30 -6.46 3.77 -7.53
N ILE A 31 -5.75 2.84 -6.88
CA ILE A 31 -5.60 1.46 -7.35
C ILE A 31 -6.74 0.61 -6.79
N LYS A 32 -7.31 -0.25 -7.63
CA LYS A 32 -8.28 -1.26 -7.17
C LYS A 32 -7.62 -2.17 -6.13
N PRO A 33 -8.17 -2.32 -4.92
CA PRO A 33 -7.64 -3.20 -3.86
C PRO A 33 -7.33 -4.62 -4.35
N GLU A 34 -8.13 -5.11 -5.31
CA GLU A 34 -7.99 -6.42 -5.97
C GLU A 34 -6.63 -6.65 -6.64
N LEU A 35 -5.97 -5.58 -7.11
CA LEU A 35 -4.66 -5.67 -7.77
C LEU A 35 -3.52 -5.81 -6.76
N ILE A 36 -3.69 -5.26 -5.56
CA ILE A 36 -2.69 -5.30 -4.49
C ILE A 36 -2.82 -6.59 -3.68
N ASN A 37 -3.99 -7.24 -3.67
CA ASN A 37 -4.19 -8.58 -3.10
C ASN A 37 -3.44 -9.71 -3.83
N ARG A 38 -2.73 -9.40 -4.92
CA ARG A 38 -1.99 -10.37 -5.71
C ARG A 38 -0.55 -10.45 -5.21
N PRO A 39 -0.11 -11.56 -4.58
CA PRO A 39 1.22 -11.67 -4.02
C PRO A 39 2.32 -11.48 -5.07
N GLU A 40 2.08 -11.90 -6.32
CA GLU A 40 3.01 -11.69 -7.44
C GLU A 40 3.24 -10.19 -7.74
N LYS A 41 2.25 -9.33 -7.50
CA LYS A 41 2.39 -7.88 -7.69
C LYS A 41 3.16 -7.22 -6.56
N ILE A 42 2.97 -7.69 -5.34
CA ILE A 42 3.76 -7.24 -4.19
C ILE A 42 5.22 -7.64 -4.37
N LEU A 43 5.50 -8.86 -4.82
CA LEU A 43 6.87 -9.31 -5.11
C LEU A 43 7.51 -8.46 -6.22
N GLN A 44 6.80 -8.19 -7.31
CA GLN A 44 7.27 -7.28 -8.36
C GLN A 44 7.58 -5.88 -7.82
N LEU A 45 6.75 -5.35 -6.92
CA LEU A 45 6.99 -4.07 -6.24
C LEU A 45 8.25 -4.12 -5.37
N MET A 46 8.45 -5.20 -4.61
CA MET A 46 9.64 -5.38 -3.79
C MET A 46 10.93 -5.47 -4.64
N ASP A 47 10.86 -6.13 -5.79
CA ASP A 47 11.97 -6.20 -6.74
C ASP A 47 12.29 -4.83 -7.36
N VAL A 48 11.27 -4.06 -7.75
CA VAL A 48 11.44 -2.70 -8.30
C VAL A 48 12.03 -1.74 -7.28
N LEU A 49 11.68 -1.91 -6.01
CA LEU A 49 12.19 -1.11 -4.89
C LEU A 49 13.55 -1.61 -4.37
N ASP A 50 14.13 -2.64 -5.00
CA ASP A 50 15.39 -3.28 -4.61
C ASP A 50 15.43 -3.66 -3.11
N LEU A 51 14.30 -4.16 -2.60
CA LEU A 51 14.18 -4.49 -1.19
C LEU A 51 15.00 -5.74 -0.85
N PRO A 52 15.73 -5.75 0.26
CA PRO A 52 16.58 -6.86 0.63
C PRO A 52 15.78 -8.14 0.90
N LYS A 53 16.42 -9.29 0.65
CA LYS A 53 15.85 -10.60 0.98
C LYS A 53 15.54 -10.67 2.47
N GLY A 54 14.35 -11.18 2.80
CA GLY A 54 13.83 -11.23 4.16
C GLY A 54 12.94 -10.06 4.54
N THR A 55 12.76 -9.08 3.64
CA THR A 55 11.73 -8.05 3.79
C THR A 55 10.34 -8.68 3.75
N LYS A 56 9.48 -8.25 4.67
CA LYS A 56 8.07 -8.63 4.75
C LYS A 56 7.23 -7.46 4.28
N ALA A 57 6.22 -7.73 3.48
CA ALA A 57 5.23 -6.75 3.06
C ALA A 57 3.91 -7.00 3.80
N ARG A 58 3.28 -5.95 4.32
CA ARG A 58 1.95 -5.98 4.92
C ARG A 58 1.05 -4.99 4.19
N VAL A 59 -0.03 -5.48 3.61
CA VAL A 59 -1.04 -4.64 2.97
C VAL A 59 -2.09 -4.25 4.00
N MET A 60 -2.39 -2.95 4.08
CA MET A 60 -3.40 -2.35 4.95
C MET A 60 -4.43 -1.63 4.08
N TYR A 61 -5.70 -1.95 4.29
CA TYR A 61 -6.82 -1.28 3.63
C TYR A 61 -7.39 -0.24 4.58
N THR A 62 -7.30 1.03 4.22
CA THR A 62 -7.87 2.12 5.02
C THR A 62 -9.12 2.62 4.32
N THR A 63 -10.29 2.37 4.91
CA THR A 63 -11.59 2.76 4.32
C THR A 63 -12.27 3.92 5.05
N THR A 64 -11.61 4.54 6.04
CA THR A 64 -12.31 5.52 6.88
C THR A 64 -11.37 6.60 7.43
N ASP A 65 -11.46 7.80 6.86
CA ASP A 65 -10.93 9.01 7.48
C ASP A 65 -11.96 9.54 8.51
N VAL A 66 -11.62 9.48 9.79
CA VAL A 66 -12.41 10.14 10.85
C VAL A 66 -11.76 11.49 11.13
N ILE A 67 -12.37 12.57 10.64
CA ILE A 67 -11.95 13.94 10.98
C ILE A 67 -12.59 14.30 12.31
N VAL A 68 -11.78 14.39 13.37
CA VAL A 68 -12.19 15.01 14.63
C VAL A 68 -12.06 16.53 14.47
N ARG A 69 -13.16 17.27 14.67
CA ARG A 69 -13.17 18.73 14.76
C ARG A 69 -13.18 19.17 16.21
#